data_AF-A0AAC9ERB3-F1
#
_entry.id   AF-A0AAC9ERB3-F1
#
_cell.length_a   1.000
_cell.length_b   1.000
_cell.length_c   1.000
_cell.angle_alpha   90.00
_cell.angle_beta   90.00
_cell.angle_gamma   90.00
#
_symmetry.space_group_name_H-M   'P 1'
#
loop_
_entity.id
_entity.type
_entity.pdbx_description
1 polymer ?
#
loop_
_entity_poly.entity_id
_entity_poly.type
_entity_poly.pdbx_seq_one_letter_code
_entity_poly.pdbx_strand_id
1 'polypeptide(L)'
;MDLTVVDTIAWYNLCNNYEEVDVMAEKDINKLIEDAQRLDPSALMAGIENEKDPTKKAIYVAAYDYVIGQRQKKIIDQKEFVR
;
A
#
# COMPACT_ATOMS: atom_id res chain seq x y z
N MET A 1 25.42 -31.98 -23.59
CA MET A 1 24.57 -30.81 -23.39
C MET A 1 24.59 -30.55 -21.90
N ASP A 2 25.29 -29.50 -21.47
CA ASP A 2 25.66 -29.30 -20.07
C ASP A 2 24.43 -28.88 -19.25
N LEU A 3 24.04 -29.69 -18.28
CA LEU A 3 22.85 -29.45 -17.43
C LEU A 3 22.96 -28.14 -16.63
N THR A 4 24.18 -27.63 -16.45
CA THR A 4 24.49 -26.41 -15.67
C THR A 4 23.99 -25.12 -16.31
N VAL A 5 24.02 -25.01 -17.65
CA VAL A 5 23.65 -23.77 -18.35
C VAL A 5 22.15 -23.54 -18.33
N VAL A 6 21.35 -24.61 -18.44
CA VAL A 6 19.88 -24.54 -18.42
C VAL A 6 19.38 -24.15 -17.03
N ASP A 7 19.98 -24.70 -15.96
CA ASP A 7 19.63 -24.35 -14.58
C ASP A 7 19.99 -22.89 -14.24
N THR A 8 21.11 -22.39 -14.78
CA THR A 8 21.53 -20.99 -14.54
C THR A 8 20.57 -20.00 -15.21
N ILE A 9 20.11 -20.29 -16.43
CA ILE A 9 19.14 -19.45 -17.16
C ILE A 9 17.77 -19.50 -16.46
N ALA A 10 17.34 -20.67 -16.00
CA ALA A 10 16.09 -20.82 -15.27
C ALA A 10 16.08 -20.03 -13.95
N TRP A 11 17.20 -20.06 -13.21
CA TRP A 11 17.36 -19.29 -11.97
C TRP A 11 17.38 -17.78 -12.23
N TYR A 12 18.10 -17.32 -13.24
CA TYR A 12 18.15 -15.91 -13.65
C TYR A 12 16.75 -15.38 -14.04
N ASN A 13 15.99 -16.16 -14.82
CA ASN A 13 14.62 -15.78 -15.20
C ASN A 13 13.66 -15.78 -14.01
N LEU A 14 13.84 -16.68 -13.05
CA LEU A 14 13.06 -16.66 -11.80
C LEU A 14 13.32 -15.37 -11.02
N CYS A 15 14.60 -15.03 -10.80
CA CYS A 15 14.99 -13.84 -10.04
C CYS A 15 14.46 -12.55 -10.67
N ASN A 16 14.60 -12.38 -11.99
CA ASN A 16 14.07 -11.20 -12.67
C ASN A 16 12.54 -11.10 -12.56
N ASN A 17 11.81 -12.22 -12.67
CA ASN A 17 10.37 -12.21 -12.48
C ASN A 17 9.96 -11.81 -11.05
N TYR A 18 10.74 -12.21 -10.03
CA TYR A 18 10.47 -11.78 -8.65
C TYR A 18 10.73 -10.28 -8.46
N GLU A 19 11.83 -9.75 -9.00
CA GLU A 19 12.15 -8.32 -8.91
C GLU A 19 11.10 -7.45 -9.62
N GLU A 20 10.62 -7.86 -10.81
CA GLU A 20 9.57 -7.14 -11.53
C GLU A 20 8.23 -7.12 -10.77
N VAL A 21 7.88 -8.24 -10.10
CA VAL A 21 6.66 -8.32 -9.27
C VAL A 21 6.74 -7.42 -8.05
N ASP A 22 7.92 -7.33 -7.40
CA ASP A 22 8.12 -6.51 -6.20
C ASP A 22 8.00 -5.01 -6.52
N VAL A 23 8.62 -4.57 -7.62
CA VAL A 23 8.54 -3.17 -8.09
C VAL A 23 7.11 -2.78 -8.51
N MET A 24 6.37 -3.70 -9.13
CA MET A 24 4.97 -3.47 -9.49
C MET A 24 4.07 -3.38 -8.25
N ALA A 25 4.29 -4.24 -7.25
CA ALA A 25 3.56 -4.19 -5.99
C ALA A 25 3.84 -2.88 -5.21
N GLU A 26 5.08 -2.43 -5.17
CA GLU A 26 5.46 -1.16 -4.54
C GLU A 26 4.78 0.04 -5.22
N LYS A 27 4.75 0.06 -6.55
CA LYS A 27 4.06 1.10 -7.33
C LYS A 27 2.56 1.15 -7.04
N ASP A 28 1.93 -0.01 -6.93
CA ASP A 28 0.50 -0.11 -6.61
C ASP A 28 0.19 0.36 -5.18
N ILE A 29 1.06 0.05 -4.22
CA ILE A 29 0.94 0.53 -2.83
C ILE A 29 1.10 2.05 -2.76
N ASN A 30 2.10 2.62 -3.44
CA ASN A 30 2.31 4.07 -3.46
C ASN A 30 1.11 4.80 -4.03
N LYS A 31 0.52 4.28 -5.11
CA LYS A 31 -0.70 4.84 -5.68
C LYS A 31 -1.87 4.75 -4.71
N LEU A 32 -2.03 3.63 -4.00
CA LEU A 32 -3.06 3.46 -2.98
C LEU A 32 -2.91 4.50 -1.86
N ILE A 33 -1.69 4.76 -1.41
CA ILE A 33 -1.39 5.76 -0.38
C ILE A 33 -1.72 7.17 -0.88
N GLU A 34 -1.31 7.52 -2.11
CA GLU A 34 -1.64 8.82 -2.71
C GLU A 34 -3.14 9.03 -2.83
N ASP A 35 -3.86 8.03 -3.33
CA ASP A 35 -5.31 8.09 -3.49
C ASP A 35 -6.01 8.18 -2.13
N ALA A 36 -5.54 7.44 -1.11
CA ALA A 36 -6.03 7.56 0.25
C ALA A 36 -5.84 8.98 0.81
N GLN A 37 -4.68 9.61 0.59
CA GLN A 37 -4.42 10.98 1.04
C GLN A 37 -5.27 12.04 0.31
N ARG A 38 -5.68 11.78 -0.93
CA ARG A 38 -6.59 12.66 -1.71
C ARG A 38 -8.04 12.57 -1.23
N LEU A 39 -8.44 11.43 -0.68
CA LEU A 39 -9.79 11.22 -0.19
C LEU A 39 -10.01 11.86 1.19
N ASP A 40 -11.22 12.38 1.40
CA ASP A 40 -11.63 12.80 2.74
C ASP A 40 -11.89 11.56 3.63
N PRO A 41 -11.52 11.58 4.92
CA PRO A 41 -11.76 10.46 5.83
C PRO A 41 -13.22 10.03 5.89
N SER A 42 -14.18 10.93 5.68
CA SER A 42 -15.60 10.57 5.63
C SER A 42 -15.93 9.69 4.42
N ALA A 43 -15.28 9.90 3.27
CA ALA A 43 -15.43 9.04 2.10
C ALA A 43 -14.81 7.66 2.32
N LEU A 44 -13.65 7.60 2.99
CA LEU A 44 -13.02 6.34 3.38
C LEU A 44 -13.91 5.57 4.38
N MET A 45 -14.48 6.26 5.36
CA MET A 45 -15.41 5.68 6.33
C MET A 45 -16.68 5.13 5.66
N ALA A 46 -17.26 5.88 4.72
CA ALA A 46 -18.38 5.39 3.91
C ALA A 46 -18.00 4.12 3.12
N GLY A 47 -16.76 4.01 2.63
CA GLY A 47 -16.23 2.79 2.04
C GLY A 47 -16.23 1.61 3.01
N ILE A 48 -15.78 1.82 4.26
CA ILE A 48 -15.77 0.79 5.32
C ILE A 48 -17.19 0.29 5.65
N GLU A 49 -18.15 1.20 5.72
CA GLU A 49 -19.54 0.90 6.08
C GLU A 49 -20.29 0.14 4.98
N ASN A 50 -20.03 0.48 3.72
CA ASN A 50 -20.80 -0.03 2.57
C ASN A 50 -20.13 -1.18 1.82
N GLU A 51 -18.82 -1.39 1.97
CA GLU A 51 -18.10 -2.47 1.29
C GLU A 51 -18.43 -3.84 1.90
N LYS A 52 -18.81 -4.78 1.04
CA LYS A 52 -19.22 -6.14 1.38
C LYS A 52 -18.08 -7.14 1.26
N ASP A 53 -17.13 -6.86 0.38
CA ASP A 53 -15.92 -7.67 0.20
C ASP A 53 -14.97 -7.42 1.38
N PRO A 54 -14.64 -8.45 2.19
CA PRO A 54 -13.81 -8.28 3.38
C PRO A 54 -12.38 -7.82 3.05
N THR A 55 -11.84 -8.21 1.89
CA THR A 55 -10.51 -7.80 1.45
C THR A 55 -10.49 -6.33 1.08
N LYS A 56 -11.49 -5.87 0.30
CA LYS A 56 -11.60 -4.45 -0.05
C LYS A 56 -11.91 -3.58 1.16
N LYS A 57 -12.72 -4.10 2.09
CA LYS A 57 -12.98 -3.43 3.37
C LYS A 57 -11.70 -3.25 4.18
N ALA A 58 -10.83 -4.25 4.22
CA ALA A 58 -9.54 -4.12 4.90
C ALA A 58 -8.65 -3.04 4.27
N ILE A 59 -8.70 -2.87 2.94
CA ILE A 59 -7.99 -1.78 2.25
C ILE A 59 -8.55 -0.42 2.67
N TYR A 60 -9.87 -0.26 2.73
CA TYR A 60 -10.48 0.99 3.21
C TYR A 60 -10.10 1.32 4.66
N VAL A 61 -10.07 0.31 5.54
CA VAL A 61 -9.63 0.48 6.93
C VAL A 61 -8.18 0.93 6.99
N ALA A 62 -7.28 0.24 6.28
CA ALA A 62 -5.86 0.59 6.27
C ALA A 62 -5.60 2.00 5.71
N ALA A 63 -6.31 2.38 4.65
CA ALA A 63 -6.26 3.72 4.08
C ALA A 63 -6.76 4.78 5.07
N TYR A 64 -7.88 4.53 5.75
CA TYR A 64 -8.44 5.41 6.77
C TYR A 64 -7.47 5.63 7.94
N ASP A 65 -6.97 4.53 8.53
CA ASP A 65 -6.06 4.58 9.67
C ASP A 65 -4.76 5.33 9.32
N TYR A 66 -4.22 5.10 8.12
CA TYR A 66 -3.06 5.84 7.63
C TYR A 66 -3.33 7.35 7.57
N VAL A 67 -4.43 7.77 6.95
CA VAL A 67 -4.78 9.20 6.81
C VAL A 67 -4.99 9.86 8.17
N ILE A 68 -5.71 9.21 9.08
CA ILE A 68 -5.90 9.70 10.45
C ILE A 68 -4.55 9.82 11.17
N GLY A 69 -3.70 8.81 11.09
CA GLY A 69 -2.37 8.82 11.69
C GLY A 69 -1.50 9.97 11.17
N GLN A 70 -1.52 10.26 9.86
CA GLN A 70 -0.80 11.39 9.29
C GLN A 70 -1.33 12.75 9.78
N ARG A 71 -2.66 12.89 9.90
CA ARG A 71 -3.27 14.12 10.43
C ARG A 71 -2.93 14.33 11.91
N GLN A 72 -3.02 13.27 12.71
CA GLN A 72 -2.64 13.31 14.13
C GLN A 72 -1.16 13.67 14.30
N LYS A 73 -0.27 13.06 13.51
CA LYS A 73 1.15 13.39 13.52
C LYS A 73 1.39 14.88 13.22
N LYS A 74 0.74 15.44 12.19
CA LYS A 74 0.84 16.87 11.87
C LYS A 74 0.40 17.76 13.03
N ILE A 75 -0.72 17.43 13.69
CA ILE A 75 -1.24 18.20 14.84
C ILE A 75 -0.25 18.15 16.01
N ILE A 76 0.30 16.97 16.31
CA ILE A 76 1.29 16.78 17.39
C ILE A 76 2.57 17.58 17.08
N ASP A 77 3.06 17.48 15.85
CA ASP A 77 4.30 18.15 15.41
C ASP A 77 4.16 19.68 15.41
N GLN A 78 2.96 20.21 15.19
CA GLN A 78 2.66 21.65 15.22
C GLN A 78 2.67 22.25 16.65
N LYS A 79 2.71 21.44 17.72
CA LYS A 79 2.80 21.89 19.12
C LYS A 79 1.77 22.95 19.57
N GLU A 80 0.68 23.18 18.82
CA GLU A 80 -0.41 24.07 19.23
C GLU A 80 -1.45 23.37 20.13
N PHE A 81 -1.02 22.45 20.98
CA PHE A 81 -1.81 22.13 22.16
C PHE A 81 -1.69 23.33 23.11
N VAL A 82 -2.47 24.38 22.84
CA VAL A 82 -2.68 25.48 23.77
C VAL A 82 -3.17 24.86 25.07
N ARG A 83 -2.37 25.08 26.13
CA ARG A 83 -2.58 24.54 27.46
C ARG A 83 -3.66 25.29 28.22
#